data_AF-A0A941VAJ6-F1
#
_entry.id   AF-A0A941VAJ6-F1
#
_cell.length_a   1.000
_cell.length_b   1.000
_cell.length_c   1.000
_cell.angle_alpha   90.00
_cell.angle_beta   90.00
_cell.angle_gamma   90.00
#
_symmetry.space_group_name_H-M   'P 1'
#
loop_
_entity.id
_entity.type
_entity.pdbx_description
1 polymer ?
#
loop_
_entity_poly.entity_id
_entity_poly.type
_entity_poly.pdbx_seq_one_letter_code
_entity_poly.pdbx_strand_id
1 'polypeptide(L)'
;MEVIQTSAFWIGLLKIIWVNILLSGDNAVVIALAARSLPPAQQKLAVIWGSVAAIIMRVILTIFAVQLLELPWLKLIGAVLLVWIGVQLLGDDDDGNSINESSTVMSAIKTILIADLVMSLDNVLGVAAAADAAPEEAKTILLIIGLGLSIPIVIFGSGIVLKLMERFPIIVTLGAMLLGWIAGEMAVKEEFVANLVGAIPFVHYVFAVCGAVLVLAIARVLEARGGDKTGNADV
;
A
#
# COMPACT_ATOMS: atom_id res chain seq x y z
N MET A 1 7.64 -31.75 15.44
CA MET A 1 6.74 -31.28 16.52
C MET A 1 7.49 -30.59 17.67
N GLU A 2 8.82 -30.69 17.77
CA GLU A 2 9.60 -30.00 18.81
C GLU A 2 9.83 -28.50 18.55
N VAL A 3 9.85 -28.07 17.28
CA VAL A 3 10.16 -26.68 16.89
C VAL A 3 9.07 -25.68 17.32
N ILE A 4 7.81 -26.11 17.47
CA ILE A 4 6.68 -25.26 17.90
C ILE A 4 6.73 -25.00 19.41
N GLN A 5 7.43 -25.83 20.19
CA GLN A 5 7.53 -25.68 21.65
C GLN A 5 8.71 -24.80 22.07
N THR A 6 9.60 -24.43 21.15
CA THR A 6 10.76 -23.59 21.46
C THR A 6 10.33 -22.12 21.66
N SER A 7 10.84 -21.46 22.71
CA SER A 7 10.58 -20.04 22.96
C SER A 7 10.97 -19.14 21.79
N ALA A 8 12.02 -19.53 21.03
CA ALA A 8 12.47 -18.84 19.83
C ALA A 8 11.40 -18.76 18.74
N PHE A 9 10.58 -19.80 18.56
CA PHE A 9 9.49 -19.82 17.59
C PHE A 9 8.42 -18.77 17.95
N TRP A 10 7.96 -18.76 19.20
CA TRP A 10 6.95 -17.81 19.66
C TRP A 10 7.45 -16.36 19.66
N ILE A 11 8.71 -16.14 20.02
CA ILE A 11 9.34 -14.81 19.95
C ILE A 11 9.42 -14.34 18.49
N GLY A 12 9.86 -15.19 17.56
CA GLY A 12 9.89 -14.87 16.13
C GLY A 12 8.50 -14.56 15.58
N LEU A 13 7.50 -15.38 15.93
CA LEU A 13 6.12 -15.20 15.49
C LEU A 13 5.54 -13.87 15.99
N LEU A 14 5.74 -13.55 17.28
CA LEU A 14 5.33 -12.28 17.86
C LEU A 14 6.04 -11.09 17.21
N LYS A 15 7.33 -11.20 16.88
CA LYS A 15 8.06 -10.16 16.13
C LYS A 15 7.46 -9.95 14.75
N ILE A 16 7.16 -11.01 14.00
CA ILE A 16 6.53 -10.89 12.68
C ILE A 16 5.16 -10.24 12.79
N ILE A 17 4.32 -10.68 13.73
CA ILE A 17 3.00 -10.07 13.96
C ILE A 17 3.17 -8.60 14.32
N TRP A 18 4.12 -8.25 15.19
CA TRP A 18 4.38 -6.87 15.60
C TRP A 18 4.82 -5.99 14.42
N VAL A 19 5.78 -6.46 13.62
CA VAL A 19 6.25 -5.78 12.42
C VAL A 19 5.10 -5.60 11.43
N ASN A 20 4.31 -6.65 11.18
CA ASN A 20 3.17 -6.56 10.28
C ASN A 20 2.12 -5.58 10.78
N ILE A 21 1.79 -5.56 12.08
CA ILE A 21 0.81 -4.60 12.63
C ILE A 21 1.30 -3.17 12.41
N LEU A 22 2.57 -2.89 12.70
CA LEU A 22 3.16 -1.56 12.49
C LEU A 22 3.09 -1.14 11.01
N LEU A 23 3.30 -2.09 10.10
CA LEU A 23 3.30 -1.91 8.64
C LEU A 23 1.93 -2.16 7.99
N SER A 24 0.85 -2.39 8.74
CA SER A 24 -0.48 -2.70 8.17
C SER A 24 -1.41 -1.49 8.14
N GLY A 25 -1.07 -0.40 8.85
CA GLY A 25 -1.92 0.79 8.94
C GLY A 25 -2.09 1.50 7.61
N ASP A 26 -1.00 1.76 6.91
CA ASP A 26 -0.95 2.31 5.56
C ASP A 26 -1.60 1.36 4.53
N ASN A 27 -1.28 0.07 4.60
CA ASN A 27 -1.89 -0.96 3.73
C ASN A 27 -3.42 -1.00 3.87
N ALA A 28 -3.95 -0.89 5.09
CA ALA A 28 -5.38 -0.84 5.34
C ALA A 28 -6.04 0.41 4.73
N VAL A 29 -5.37 1.56 4.76
CA VAL A 29 -5.84 2.80 4.13
C VAL A 29 -5.91 2.64 2.62
N VAL A 30 -4.87 2.09 1.99
CA VAL A 30 -4.83 1.87 0.54
C VAL A 30 -5.90 0.88 0.08
N ILE A 31 -6.09 -0.21 0.83
CA ILE A 31 -7.15 -1.19 0.57
C ILE A 31 -8.53 -0.54 0.67
N ALA A 32 -8.75 0.29 1.68
CA ALA A 32 -10.00 1.03 1.84
C ALA A 32 -10.23 2.00 0.68
N LEU A 33 -9.22 2.80 0.31
CA LEU A 33 -9.31 3.75 -0.82
C LEU A 33 -9.67 3.06 -2.13
N ALA A 34 -9.01 1.94 -2.43
CA ALA A 34 -9.23 1.18 -3.66
C ALA A 34 -10.61 0.50 -3.71
N ALA A 35 -11.15 0.11 -2.55
CA ALA A 35 -12.46 -0.52 -2.47
C ALA A 35 -13.61 0.50 -2.43
N ARG A 36 -13.38 1.75 -2.02
CA ARG A 36 -14.47 2.68 -1.62
C ARG A 36 -15.51 2.94 -2.70
N SER A 37 -15.10 3.02 -3.97
CA SER A 37 -16.00 3.33 -5.10
C SER A 37 -16.90 2.15 -5.50
N LEU A 38 -16.70 0.96 -4.90
CA LEU A 38 -17.54 -0.21 -5.13
C LEU A 38 -18.83 -0.17 -4.30
N PRO A 39 -19.92 -0.83 -4.75
CA PRO A 39 -21.10 -1.07 -3.93
C PRO A 39 -20.74 -1.82 -2.62
N PRO A 40 -21.44 -1.59 -1.49
CA PRO A 40 -21.07 -2.13 -0.18
C PRO A 40 -20.85 -3.65 -0.13
N ALA A 41 -21.60 -4.43 -0.92
CA ALA A 41 -21.41 -5.88 -1.02
C ALA A 41 -20.11 -6.25 -1.75
N GLN A 42 -19.76 -5.49 -2.79
CA GLN A 42 -18.55 -5.69 -3.59
C GLN A 42 -17.29 -5.18 -2.88
N GLN A 43 -17.39 -4.14 -2.03
CA GLN A 43 -16.30 -3.66 -1.19
C GLN A 43 -15.71 -4.80 -0.35
N LYS A 44 -16.57 -5.55 0.35
CA LYS A 44 -16.14 -6.69 1.17
C LYS A 44 -15.42 -7.75 0.36
N LEU A 45 -15.92 -8.04 -0.85
CA LEU A 45 -15.28 -9.00 -1.75
C LEU A 45 -13.90 -8.49 -2.20
N ALA A 46 -13.78 -7.23 -2.62
CA ALA A 46 -12.51 -6.64 -3.01
C ALA A 46 -11.50 -6.63 -1.85
N VAL A 47 -11.94 -6.28 -0.64
CA VAL A 47 -11.10 -6.29 0.57
C VAL A 47 -10.62 -7.70 0.89
N ILE A 48 -11.52 -8.69 0.94
CA ILE A 48 -11.16 -10.08 1.32
C ILE A 48 -10.24 -10.69 0.26
N TRP A 49 -10.65 -10.68 -1.00
CA TRP A 49 -9.88 -11.30 -2.08
C TRP A 49 -8.59 -10.55 -2.38
N GLY A 50 -8.63 -9.21 -2.33
CA GLY A 50 -7.44 -8.36 -2.45
C GLY A 50 -6.45 -8.63 -1.34
N SER A 51 -6.88 -8.69 -0.07
CA SER A 51 -5.99 -8.97 1.07
C SER A 51 -5.37 -10.38 0.99
N VAL A 52 -6.18 -11.40 0.65
CA VAL A 52 -5.67 -12.78 0.50
C VAL A 52 -4.63 -12.85 -0.61
N ALA A 53 -4.92 -12.28 -1.77
CA ALA A 53 -3.99 -12.29 -2.90
C ALA A 53 -2.73 -11.45 -2.63
N ALA A 54 -2.85 -10.30 -1.94
CA ALA A 54 -1.73 -9.49 -1.49
C ALA A 54 -0.81 -10.26 -0.54
N ILE A 55 -1.35 -11.01 0.43
CA ILE A 55 -0.55 -11.83 1.35
C ILE A 55 0.19 -12.95 0.61
N ILE A 56 -0.49 -13.63 -0.32
CA ILE A 56 0.16 -14.66 -1.15
C ILE A 56 1.33 -14.05 -1.92
N MET A 57 1.10 -12.88 -2.55
CA MET A 57 2.15 -12.13 -3.22
C MET A 57 3.29 -11.77 -2.25
N ARG A 58 2.98 -11.30 -1.04
CA ARG A 58 3.97 -10.94 -0.02
C ARG A 58 4.84 -12.13 0.40
N VAL A 59 4.26 -13.33 0.54
CA VAL A 59 5.02 -14.56 0.79
C VAL A 59 5.97 -14.84 -0.37
N ILE A 60 5.49 -14.73 -1.61
CA ILE A 60 6.31 -14.92 -2.82
C ILE A 60 7.47 -13.89 -2.83
N LEU A 61 7.18 -12.61 -2.63
CA LEU A 61 8.18 -11.54 -2.57
C LEU A 61 9.20 -11.77 -1.47
N THR A 62 8.80 -12.33 -0.33
CA THR A 62 9.72 -12.65 0.76
C THR A 62 10.75 -13.71 0.37
N ILE A 63 10.33 -14.71 -0.41
CA ILE A 63 11.24 -15.74 -0.91
C ILE A 63 12.25 -15.13 -1.89
N PHE A 64 11.83 -14.15 -2.70
CA PHE A 64 12.66 -13.50 -3.71
C PHE A 64 13.27 -12.15 -3.27
N ALA A 65 13.15 -11.80 -1.99
CA ALA A 65 13.44 -10.45 -1.48
C ALA A 65 14.85 -9.97 -1.84
N VAL A 66 15.84 -10.82 -1.59
CA VAL A 66 17.25 -10.52 -1.87
C VAL A 66 17.48 -10.25 -3.35
N GLN A 67 16.84 -11.00 -4.23
CA GLN A 67 16.98 -10.85 -5.68
C GLN A 67 16.28 -9.58 -6.20
N LEU A 68 15.14 -9.20 -5.61
CA LEU A 68 14.46 -7.96 -5.97
C LEU A 68 15.28 -6.72 -5.57
N LEU A 69 16.03 -6.78 -4.47
CA LEU A 69 16.84 -5.65 -4.00
C LEU A 69 18.07 -5.36 -4.86
N GLU A 70 18.54 -6.35 -5.61
CA GLU A 70 19.63 -6.17 -6.57
C GLU A 70 19.17 -5.44 -7.84
N LEU A 71 17.86 -5.27 -8.04
CA LEU A 71 17.32 -4.57 -9.20
C LEU A 71 17.41 -3.04 -8.99
N PRO A 72 18.26 -2.34 -9.77
CA PRO A 72 18.31 -0.89 -9.68
C PRO A 72 17.01 -0.29 -10.20
N TRP A 73 16.66 0.90 -9.70
CA TRP A 73 15.47 1.68 -10.08
C TRP A 73 14.13 1.10 -9.65
N LEU A 74 14.10 -0.09 -9.02
CA LEU A 74 12.87 -0.74 -8.63
C LEU A 74 12.04 0.14 -7.67
N LYS A 75 12.71 0.81 -6.71
CA LYS A 75 12.02 1.70 -5.75
C LYS A 75 11.53 2.97 -6.43
N LEU A 76 12.27 3.51 -7.41
CA LEU A 76 11.80 4.67 -8.18
C LEU A 76 10.57 4.35 -9.03
N ILE A 77 10.55 3.19 -9.70
CA ILE A 77 9.37 2.72 -10.44
C ILE A 77 8.18 2.55 -9.47
N GLY A 78 8.43 1.94 -8.32
CA GLY A 78 7.46 1.83 -7.24
C GLY A 78 6.90 3.19 -6.81
N ALA A 79 7.76 4.17 -6.53
CA ALA A 79 7.35 5.51 -6.14
C ALA A 79 6.45 6.17 -7.20
N VAL A 80 6.79 6.03 -8.48
CA VAL A 80 5.94 6.54 -9.58
C VAL A 80 4.58 5.84 -9.61
N LEU A 81 4.53 4.51 -9.42
CA LEU A 81 3.29 3.76 -9.35
C LEU A 81 2.42 4.20 -8.16
N LEU A 82 2.99 4.46 -6.99
CA LEU A 82 2.24 4.94 -5.83
C LEU A 82 1.68 6.36 -6.04
N VAL A 83 2.45 7.26 -6.68
CA VAL A 83 1.93 8.58 -7.06
C VAL A 83 0.77 8.42 -8.04
N TRP A 84 0.91 7.57 -9.04
CA TRP A 84 -0.16 7.30 -10.01
C TRP A 84 -1.41 6.75 -9.34
N ILE A 85 -1.28 5.77 -8.44
CA ILE A 85 -2.41 5.22 -7.67
C ILE A 85 -3.04 6.29 -6.79
N GLY A 86 -2.23 7.10 -6.09
CA GLY A 86 -2.74 8.18 -5.23
C GLY A 86 -3.55 9.21 -6.02
N VAL A 87 -3.08 9.62 -7.20
CA VAL A 87 -3.79 10.54 -8.10
C VAL A 87 -5.06 9.89 -8.65
N GLN A 88 -4.99 8.65 -9.13
CA GLN A 88 -6.13 7.93 -9.68
C GLN A 88 -7.23 7.78 -8.63
N LEU A 89 -6.87 7.36 -7.41
CA LEU A 89 -7.81 7.16 -6.32
C LEU A 89 -8.44 8.48 -5.86
N LEU A 90 -7.81 9.64 -6.03
CA LEU A 90 -8.44 10.94 -5.77
C LEU A 90 -9.45 11.32 -6.85
N GLY A 91 -9.12 11.07 -8.13
CA GLY A 91 -10.00 11.40 -9.25
C GLY A 91 -11.31 10.61 -9.28
N ASP A 92 -11.34 9.41 -8.69
CA ASP A 92 -12.54 8.57 -8.61
C ASP A 92 -13.62 9.10 -7.62
N ASP A 93 -13.40 10.21 -6.91
CA ASP A 93 -14.34 10.76 -5.90
C ASP A 93 -15.38 11.75 -6.45
N ASP A 94 -15.17 12.35 -7.64
CA ASP A 94 -15.91 13.57 -8.05
C ASP A 94 -17.03 13.35 -9.11
N ASP A 95 -17.19 12.13 -9.64
CA ASP A 95 -18.27 11.82 -10.61
C ASP A 95 -19.58 11.43 -9.89
N GLY A 96 -20.19 12.41 -9.21
CA GLY A 96 -21.52 12.29 -8.60
C GLY A 96 -22.69 12.17 -9.59
N ASN A 97 -22.45 12.06 -10.90
CA ASN A 97 -23.50 11.93 -11.92
C ASN A 97 -22.97 11.32 -13.23
N SER A 98 -22.59 10.05 -13.18
CA SER A 98 -22.85 9.11 -14.26
C SER A 98 -22.57 7.71 -13.73
N ILE A 99 -23.42 6.76 -14.08
CA ILE A 99 -23.08 5.34 -13.95
C ILE A 99 -22.00 5.10 -15.01
N ASN A 100 -20.78 5.57 -14.77
CA ASN A 100 -19.61 5.14 -15.50
C ASN A 100 -19.23 3.78 -14.92
N GLU A 101 -19.66 2.74 -15.62
CA GLU A 101 -19.03 1.43 -15.62
C GLU A 101 -17.50 1.57 -15.56
N SER A 102 -16.82 1.25 -14.46
CA SER A 102 -15.41 0.80 -14.53
C SER A 102 -14.75 0.36 -13.23
N SER A 103 -15.20 0.80 -12.04
CA SER A 103 -14.65 0.24 -10.80
C SER A 103 -15.24 -1.15 -10.59
N THR A 104 -14.59 -2.16 -11.17
CA THR A 104 -14.90 -3.57 -10.94
C THR A 104 -14.16 -4.05 -9.72
N VAL A 105 -14.69 -5.08 -9.04
CA VAL A 105 -13.98 -5.81 -7.98
C VAL A 105 -12.57 -6.20 -8.45
N MET A 106 -12.43 -6.61 -9.72
CA MET A 106 -11.15 -6.97 -10.31
C MET A 106 -10.19 -5.77 -10.42
N SER A 107 -10.69 -4.58 -10.79
CA SER A 107 -9.88 -3.36 -10.83
C SER A 107 -9.37 -2.99 -9.44
N ALA A 108 -10.25 -2.99 -8.44
CA ALA A 108 -9.88 -2.72 -7.05
C ALA A 108 -8.84 -3.72 -6.51
N ILE A 109 -9.03 -5.01 -6.79
CA ILE A 109 -8.05 -6.06 -6.43
C ILE A 109 -6.71 -5.79 -7.09
N LYS A 110 -6.67 -5.42 -8.37
CA LYS A 110 -5.41 -5.08 -9.07
C LYS A 110 -4.71 -3.88 -8.42
N THR A 111 -5.44 -2.82 -8.10
CA THR A 111 -4.88 -1.65 -7.41
C THR A 111 -4.32 -2.03 -6.05
N ILE A 112 -5.05 -2.84 -5.27
CA ILE A 112 -4.57 -3.38 -3.99
C ILE A 112 -3.28 -4.18 -4.19
N LEU A 113 -3.22 -5.07 -5.18
CA LEU A 113 -2.05 -5.90 -5.44
C LEU A 113 -0.83 -5.08 -5.87
N ILE A 114 -1.00 -4.12 -6.77
CA ILE A 114 0.11 -3.28 -7.25
C ILE A 114 0.61 -2.40 -6.11
N ALA A 115 -0.29 -1.81 -5.33
CA ALA A 115 0.11 -0.99 -4.19
C ALA A 115 0.81 -1.83 -3.11
N ASP A 116 0.26 -3.01 -2.76
CA ASP A 116 0.88 -3.92 -1.79
C ASP A 116 2.24 -4.42 -2.30
N LEU A 117 2.37 -4.79 -3.58
CA LEU A 117 3.65 -5.17 -4.18
C LEU A 117 4.71 -4.09 -3.93
N VAL A 118 4.40 -2.85 -4.27
CA VAL A 118 5.34 -1.74 -4.19
C VAL A 118 5.67 -1.41 -2.74
N MET A 119 4.65 -1.26 -1.88
CA MET A 119 4.86 -0.97 -0.45
C MET A 119 5.59 -2.12 0.26
N SER A 120 5.34 -3.36 -0.15
CA SER A 120 5.93 -4.53 0.47
C SER A 120 7.40 -4.75 0.11
N LEU A 121 7.95 -4.10 -0.92
CA LEU A 121 9.38 -4.17 -1.25
C LEU A 121 10.27 -3.83 -0.04
N ASP A 122 9.93 -2.77 0.69
CA ASP A 122 10.65 -2.37 1.91
C ASP A 122 10.17 -3.19 3.14
N ASN A 123 8.90 -3.57 3.20
CA ASN A 123 8.33 -4.28 4.37
C ASN A 123 8.83 -5.74 4.46
N VAL A 124 9.04 -6.38 3.31
CA VAL A 124 9.53 -7.75 3.21
C VAL A 124 10.90 -7.89 3.84
N LEU A 125 11.78 -6.89 3.71
CA LEU A 125 13.09 -6.88 4.39
C LEU A 125 12.96 -6.92 5.91
N GLY A 126 12.05 -6.12 6.48
CA GLY A 126 11.80 -6.11 7.91
C GLY A 126 11.24 -7.45 8.42
N VAL A 127 10.33 -8.06 7.65
CA VAL A 127 9.76 -9.37 7.97
C VAL A 127 10.78 -10.49 7.80
N ALA A 128 11.61 -10.45 6.76
CA ALA A 128 12.71 -11.38 6.54
C ALA A 128 13.74 -11.30 7.69
N ALA A 129 14.15 -10.10 8.09
CA ALA A 129 15.04 -9.89 9.23
C ALA A 129 14.42 -10.36 10.57
N ALA A 130 13.11 -10.20 10.75
CA ALA A 130 12.40 -10.75 11.91
C ALA A 130 12.36 -12.28 11.88
N ALA A 131 12.26 -12.89 10.69
CA ALA A 131 12.28 -14.33 10.50
C ALA A 131 13.68 -14.94 10.63
N ASP A 132 14.75 -14.21 10.30
CA ASP A 132 16.15 -14.61 10.55
C ASP A 132 16.46 -14.82 12.04
N ALA A 133 15.67 -14.21 12.93
CA ALA A 133 15.79 -14.44 14.37
C ALA A 133 15.19 -15.80 14.82
N ALA A 134 14.56 -16.55 13.92
CA ALA A 134 13.94 -17.84 14.20
C ALA A 134 14.76 -19.01 13.62
N PRO A 135 14.54 -20.26 14.10
CA PRO A 135 15.23 -21.43 13.57
C PRO A 135 14.97 -21.60 12.06
N GLU A 136 16.02 -21.86 11.27
CA GLU A 136 15.96 -22.00 9.80
C GLU A 136 14.89 -23.01 9.34
N GLU A 137 14.75 -24.11 10.07
CA GLU A 137 13.79 -25.18 9.77
C GLU A 137 12.31 -24.74 9.88
N ALA A 138 12.02 -23.68 10.63
CA ALA A 138 10.67 -23.15 10.84
C ALA A 138 10.43 -21.81 10.14
N LYS A 139 11.44 -21.18 9.56
CA LYS A 139 11.39 -19.82 9.01
C LYS A 139 10.24 -19.62 8.03
N THR A 140 10.12 -20.50 7.04
CA THR A 140 9.06 -20.44 6.02
C THR A 140 7.67 -20.62 6.63
N ILE A 141 7.52 -21.55 7.58
CA ILE A 141 6.25 -21.81 8.26
C ILE A 141 5.86 -20.61 9.13
N LEU A 142 6.83 -20.02 9.83
CA LEU A 142 6.66 -18.86 10.68
C LEU A 142 6.21 -17.63 9.87
N LEU A 143 6.82 -17.42 8.70
CA LEU A 143 6.42 -16.38 7.74
C LEU A 143 4.97 -16.59 7.30
N ILE A 144 4.61 -17.77 6.81
CA ILE A 144 3.25 -18.07 6.34
C ILE A 144 2.22 -17.86 7.45
N ILE A 145 2.49 -18.35 8.66
CA ILE A 145 1.57 -18.20 9.79
C ILE A 145 1.48 -16.74 10.23
N GLY A 146 2.61 -16.05 10.40
CA GLY A 146 2.63 -14.66 10.86
C GLY A 146 2.01 -13.68 9.87
N LEU A 147 2.26 -13.89 8.57
CA LEU A 147 1.60 -13.16 7.48
C LEU A 147 0.11 -13.50 7.44
N GLY A 148 -0.25 -14.79 7.48
CA GLY A 148 -1.65 -15.24 7.47
C GLY A 148 -2.49 -14.70 8.63
N LEU A 149 -1.92 -14.63 9.84
CA LEU A 149 -2.55 -14.02 11.01
C LEU A 149 -2.80 -12.52 10.87
N SER A 150 -2.14 -11.85 9.91
CA SER A 150 -2.35 -10.43 9.64
C SER A 150 -3.58 -10.18 8.75
N ILE A 151 -4.10 -11.20 8.06
CA ILE A 151 -5.28 -11.07 7.18
C ILE A 151 -6.51 -10.53 7.93
N PRO A 152 -6.93 -11.11 9.06
CA PRO A 152 -8.11 -10.60 9.78
C PRO A 152 -7.92 -9.17 10.27
N ILE A 153 -6.70 -8.81 10.68
CA ILE A 153 -6.36 -7.46 11.16
C ILE A 153 -6.52 -6.45 10.02
N VAL A 154 -5.98 -6.73 8.84
CA VAL A 154 -6.08 -5.84 7.67
C VAL A 154 -7.52 -5.74 7.18
N ILE A 155 -8.26 -6.85 7.10
CA ILE A 155 -9.67 -6.84 6.69
C ILE A 155 -10.53 -6.01 7.67
N PHE A 156 -10.31 -6.19 8.96
CA PHE A 156 -11.03 -5.42 9.98
C PHE A 156 -10.62 -3.94 9.95
N GLY A 157 -9.32 -3.67 9.85
CA GLY A 157 -8.75 -2.33 9.78
C GLY A 157 -9.25 -1.54 8.58
N SER A 158 -9.22 -2.13 7.38
CA SER A 158 -9.73 -1.49 6.17
C SER A 158 -11.24 -1.26 6.25
N GLY A 159 -11.99 -2.17 6.88
CA GLY A 159 -13.42 -1.97 7.16
C GLY A 159 -13.71 -0.78 8.10
N ILE A 160 -12.85 -0.54 9.10
CA ILE A 160 -12.94 0.67 9.94
C ILE A 160 -12.62 1.91 9.11
N VAL A 161 -11.54 1.88 8.33
CA VAL A 161 -11.13 3.02 7.51
C VAL A 161 -12.19 3.38 6.48
N LEU A 162 -12.82 2.39 5.82
CA LEU A 162 -13.93 2.59 4.89
C LEU A 162 -15.09 3.36 5.55
N LYS A 163 -15.56 2.89 6.71
CA LYS A 163 -16.62 3.59 7.47
C LYS A 163 -16.20 5.00 7.88
N LEU A 164 -14.91 5.20 8.15
CA LEU A 164 -14.39 6.49 8.54
C LEU A 164 -14.35 7.46 7.34
N MET A 165 -14.04 6.97 6.14
CA MET A 165 -14.13 7.74 4.88
C MET A 165 -15.56 8.16 4.57
N GLU A 166 -16.54 7.25 4.74
CA GLU A 166 -17.97 7.57 4.59
C GLU A 166 -18.41 8.71 5.52
N ARG A 167 -17.85 8.75 6.74
CA ARG A 167 -18.16 9.78 7.73
C ARG A 167 -17.34 11.06 7.55
N PHE A 168 -16.10 10.95 7.10
CA PHE A 168 -15.14 12.03 6.98
C PHE A 168 -14.42 11.94 5.62
N PRO A 169 -14.98 12.57 4.57
CA PRO A 169 -14.44 12.51 3.20
C PRO A 169 -12.98 12.99 3.08
N ILE A 170 -12.55 13.88 3.97
CA ILE A 170 -11.16 14.36 4.04
C ILE A 170 -10.13 13.23 4.16
N ILE A 171 -10.53 12.07 4.69
CA ILE A 171 -9.66 10.90 4.83
C ILE A 171 -9.27 10.31 3.48
N VAL A 172 -10.10 10.48 2.45
CA VAL A 172 -9.75 10.07 1.10
C VAL A 172 -8.55 10.88 0.62
N THR A 173 -8.62 12.21 0.73
CA THR A 173 -7.52 13.09 0.35
C THR A 173 -6.26 12.82 1.17
N LEU A 174 -6.40 12.64 2.49
CA LEU A 174 -5.26 12.32 3.34
C LEU A 174 -4.64 10.95 3.02
N GLY A 175 -5.45 9.95 2.69
CA GLY A 175 -4.98 8.63 2.31
C GLY A 175 -4.25 8.64 0.95
N ALA A 176 -4.74 9.42 -0.01
CA ALA A 176 -4.03 9.61 -1.28
C ALA A 176 -2.72 10.41 -1.09
N MET A 177 -2.72 11.43 -0.24
CA MET A 177 -1.50 12.13 0.15
C MET A 177 -0.51 11.21 0.88
N LEU A 178 -0.99 10.25 1.68
CA LEU A 178 -0.15 9.24 2.33
C LEU A 178 0.55 8.35 1.29
N LEU A 179 -0.13 7.97 0.20
CA LEU A 179 0.52 7.26 -0.91
C LEU A 179 1.66 8.09 -1.54
N GLY A 180 1.44 9.40 -1.72
CA GLY A 180 2.48 10.32 -2.17
C GLY A 180 3.63 10.47 -1.17
N TRP A 181 3.34 10.47 0.14
CA TRP A 181 4.34 10.47 1.19
C TRP A 181 5.24 9.24 1.11
N ILE A 182 4.64 8.05 1.04
CA ILE A 182 5.35 6.77 0.92
C ILE A 182 6.17 6.74 -0.37
N ALA A 183 5.63 7.24 -1.48
CA ALA A 183 6.36 7.36 -2.73
C ALA A 183 7.62 8.23 -2.60
N GLY A 184 7.52 9.37 -1.92
CA GLY A 184 8.66 10.25 -1.66
C GLY A 184 9.74 9.58 -0.81
N GLU A 185 9.34 8.93 0.29
CA GLU A 185 10.27 8.16 1.12
C GLU A 185 10.92 7.00 0.37
N MET A 186 10.18 6.34 -0.52
CA MET A 186 10.69 5.25 -1.34
C MET A 186 11.70 5.75 -2.38
N ALA A 187 11.41 6.89 -3.02
CA ALA A 187 12.29 7.49 -4.02
C ALA A 187 13.65 7.88 -3.45
N VAL A 188 13.70 8.42 -2.22
CA VAL A 188 14.98 8.81 -1.59
C VAL A 188 15.82 7.62 -1.14
N LYS A 189 15.20 6.46 -0.89
CA LYS A 189 15.87 5.21 -0.53
C LYS A 189 16.44 4.45 -1.74
N GLU A 190 16.19 4.91 -2.96
CA GLU A 190 16.85 4.38 -4.16
C GLU A 190 18.34 4.72 -4.12
N GLU A 191 19.21 3.76 -4.42
CA GLU A 191 20.67 3.90 -4.28
C GLU A 191 21.21 5.12 -5.04
N PHE A 192 20.73 5.34 -6.27
CA PHE A 192 21.13 6.50 -7.07
C PHE A 192 20.78 7.84 -6.39
N VAL A 193 19.57 7.96 -5.84
CA VAL A 193 19.10 9.19 -5.18
C VAL A 193 19.78 9.36 -3.83
N ALA A 194 19.90 8.28 -3.05
CA ALA A 194 20.59 8.26 -1.77
C ALA A 194 22.05 8.69 -1.89
N ASN A 195 22.75 8.29 -2.95
CA ASN A 195 24.13 8.72 -3.19
C ASN A 195 24.25 10.22 -3.51
N LEU A 196 23.21 10.82 -4.10
CA LEU A 196 23.21 12.24 -4.46
C LEU A 196 22.83 13.15 -3.28
N VAL A 197 21.83 12.76 -2.49
CA VAL A 197 21.22 13.63 -1.47
C VAL A 197 21.19 13.05 -0.05
N GLY A 198 21.57 11.79 0.14
CA GLY A 198 21.44 11.06 1.41
C GLY A 198 22.32 11.56 2.55
N ALA A 199 23.36 12.34 2.25
CA ALA A 199 24.18 13.01 3.26
C ALA A 199 23.45 14.18 3.94
N ILE A 200 22.34 14.66 3.38
CA ILE A 200 21.57 15.79 3.90
C ILE A 200 20.62 15.29 5.00
N PRO A 201 20.74 15.76 6.25
CA PRO A 201 19.80 15.42 7.31
C PRO A 201 18.37 15.80 6.94
N PHE A 202 17.40 14.98 7.34
CA PHE A 202 15.96 15.24 7.12
C PHE A 202 15.49 15.29 5.66
N VAL A 203 16.35 14.95 4.68
CA VAL A 203 15.98 14.94 3.25
C VAL A 203 14.81 14.01 2.94
N HIS A 204 14.68 12.92 3.70
CA HIS A 204 13.56 11.99 3.57
C HIS A 204 12.20 12.66 3.86
N TYR A 205 12.11 13.53 4.87
CA TYR A 205 10.88 14.29 5.12
C TYR A 205 10.56 15.27 4.00
N VAL A 206 11.58 15.89 3.40
CA VAL A 206 11.38 16.80 2.26
C VAL A 206 10.78 16.03 1.08
N PHE A 207 11.38 14.89 0.70
CA PHE A 207 10.86 14.06 -0.37
C PHE A 207 9.44 13.55 -0.08
N ALA A 208 9.18 13.13 1.15
CA ALA A 208 7.86 12.64 1.56
C ALA A 208 6.79 13.73 1.47
N VAL A 209 7.05 14.92 2.01
CA VAL A 209 6.14 16.08 1.89
C VAL A 209 5.96 16.47 0.43
N CYS A 210 7.05 16.52 -0.35
CA CYS A 210 6.98 16.81 -1.78
C CYS A 210 6.11 15.79 -2.52
N GLY A 211 6.25 14.50 -2.25
CA GLY A 211 5.44 13.45 -2.86
C GLY A 211 3.95 13.56 -2.49
N ALA A 212 3.64 13.83 -1.22
CA ALA A 212 2.27 14.06 -0.77
C ALA A 212 1.62 15.27 -1.45
N VAL A 213 2.35 16.39 -1.51
CA VAL A 213 1.91 17.62 -2.19
C VAL A 213 1.80 17.40 -3.70
N LEU A 214 2.69 16.61 -4.31
CA LEU A 214 2.67 16.28 -5.73
C LEU A 214 1.39 15.53 -6.11
N VAL A 215 1.01 14.50 -5.35
CA VAL A 215 -0.25 13.77 -5.57
C VAL A 215 -1.43 14.73 -5.51
N LEU A 216 -1.50 15.56 -4.46
CA LEU A 216 -2.58 16.53 -4.31
C LEU A 216 -2.63 17.54 -5.46
N ALA A 217 -1.47 18.11 -5.83
CA ALA A 217 -1.38 19.11 -6.88
C ALA A 217 -1.76 18.54 -8.24
N ILE A 218 -1.31 17.32 -8.58
CA ILE A 218 -1.66 16.66 -9.84
C ILE A 218 -3.17 16.38 -9.88
N ALA A 219 -3.74 15.82 -8.81
CA ALA A 219 -5.17 15.54 -8.73
C ALA A 219 -6.00 16.83 -8.96
N ARG A 220 -5.69 17.92 -8.25
CA ARG A 220 -6.37 19.21 -8.40
C ARG A 220 -6.24 19.81 -9.79
N VAL A 221 -5.08 19.66 -10.44
CA VAL A 221 -4.88 20.15 -11.82
C VAL A 221 -5.69 19.33 -12.83
N LEU A 222 -5.82 18.03 -12.62
CA LEU A 222 -6.62 17.16 -13.49
C LEU A 222 -8.11 17.44 -13.33
N GLU A 223 -8.60 17.63 -12.11
CA GLU A 223 -9.97 18.07 -11.81
C GLU A 223 -10.29 19.40 -12.52
N ALA A 224 -9.41 20.41 -12.38
CA ALA A 224 -9.58 21.71 -13.00
C ALA A 224 -9.60 21.65 -14.55
N ARG A 225 -8.92 20.67 -15.16
CA ARG A 225 -8.92 20.46 -16.62
C ARG A 225 -10.10 19.62 -17.10
N GLY A 226 -10.68 18.78 -16.24
CA GLY A 226 -11.87 17.97 -16.52
C GLY A 226 -13.16 18.79 -16.52
N GLY A 227 -13.25 19.79 -15.65
CA GLY A 227 -14.42 20.70 -15.55
C GLY A 227 -14.65 21.62 -16.74
N ASP A 228 -13.68 21.76 -17.66
CA ASP A 228 -13.76 22.68 -18.81
C ASP A 228 -14.47 22.06 -20.04
N LYS A 229 -14.89 20.78 -19.97
CA LYS A 229 -15.50 20.05 -21.10
C LYS A 229 -17.03 20.05 -21.13
N THR A 230 -17.71 20.60 -20.13
CA THR A 230 -19.19 20.62 -20.04
C THR A 230 -19.82 21.98 -20.33
N GLY A 231 -19.02 23.01 -20.67
CA GLY A 231 -19.49 24.40 -20.79
C GLY A 231 -19.83 24.93 -22.19
N ASN A 232 -19.78 24.13 -23.27
CA ASN A 232 -19.98 24.67 -24.63
C ASN A 232 -20.79 23.76 -25.56
N ALA A 233 -22.00 23.36 -25.12
CA ALA A 233 -22.95 22.61 -25.94
C ALA A 233 -24.32 23.29 -26.10
N ASP A 234 -24.41 24.61 -25.88
CA ASP A 234 -25.62 25.40 -26.17
C ASP A 234 -25.26 26.72 -26.86
N VAL A 235 -25.05 26.66 -28.18
CA VAL A 235 -25.25 27.79 -29.13
C VAL A 235 -25.83 27.23 -30.42
#